data_AF-S9PIE6-F1
#
_entry.id   AF-S9PIE6-F1
#
_cell.length_a   1.000
_cell.length_b   1.000
_cell.length_c   1.000
_cell.angle_alpha   90.00
_cell.angle_beta   90.00
_cell.angle_gamma   90.00
#
_symmetry.space_group_name_H-M   'P 1'
#
loop_
_entity.id
_entity.type
_entity.pdbx_description
1 polymer ?
#
loop_
_entity_poly.entity_id
_entity_poly.type
_entity_poly.pdbx_seq_one_letter_code
_entity_poly.pdbx_strand_id
1 'polypeptide(L)'
;MRASPGARQALTGSPELLEFESPSTRLELYREVARLSQLEAGQAAQSSMLFPITLNGELVAAPGIEGRTDLLQAPDAGAPLQLNFDGRTGERWQEDRRESFQGLSEREAAELVARTLLAHWKVNPTGVVQVDRASSAPYAAAYVDGILRINPAFLYMAAAYGPASLPGAVQ
;
A
#
# COMPACT_ATOMS: atom_id res chain seq x y z
N MET A 1 13.01 -24.69 10.82
CA MET A 1 12.95 -23.45 10.02
C MET A 1 11.48 -23.24 9.64
N ARG A 2 10.79 -22.25 10.21
CA ARG A 2 9.42 -21.93 9.79
C ARG A 2 9.52 -21.21 8.44
N ALA A 3 8.75 -21.63 7.45
CA ALA A 3 8.62 -20.87 6.21
C ALA A 3 7.98 -19.52 6.56
N SER A 4 8.61 -18.42 6.14
CA SER A 4 8.01 -17.10 6.26
C SER A 4 6.67 -17.09 5.51
N PRO A 5 5.60 -16.52 6.08
CA PRO A 5 4.31 -16.42 5.39
C PRO A 5 4.51 -15.63 4.08
N GLY A 6 3.89 -16.08 2.99
CA GLY A 6 3.93 -15.32 1.73
C GLY A 6 3.13 -14.02 1.83
N ALA A 7 3.41 -13.05 0.94
CA ALA A 7 2.75 -11.73 0.95
C ALA A 7 1.22 -11.79 1.07
N ARG A 8 0.56 -12.69 0.32
CA ARG A 8 -0.91 -12.86 0.36
C ARG A 8 -1.42 -13.37 1.71
N GLN A 9 -0.65 -14.23 2.36
CA GLN A 9 -0.98 -14.71 3.70
C GLN A 9 -0.82 -13.58 4.73
N ALA A 10 0.22 -12.75 4.59
CA ALA A 10 0.41 -11.59 5.45
C ALA A 10 -0.71 -10.54 5.30
N LEU A 11 -1.21 -10.31 4.08
CA LEU A 11 -2.33 -9.38 3.81
C LEU A 11 -3.65 -9.81 4.49
N THR A 12 -3.89 -11.12 4.59
CA THR A 12 -5.12 -11.66 5.20
C THR A 12 -4.99 -11.89 6.71
N GLY A 13 -3.81 -11.66 7.28
CA GLY A 13 -3.54 -11.72 8.71
C GLY A 13 -3.74 -10.39 9.44
N SER A 14 -3.47 -10.39 10.74
CA SER A 14 -3.45 -9.16 11.55
C SER A 14 -2.22 -8.33 11.16
N PRO A 15 -2.39 -7.05 10.75
CA PRO A 15 -1.30 -6.18 10.32
C PRO A 15 -0.32 -5.89 11.47
N GLU A 16 -0.80 -5.88 12.71
CA GLU A 16 0.02 -5.63 13.90
C GLU A 16 1.09 -6.72 14.10
N LEU A 17 0.91 -7.93 13.55
CA LEU A 17 1.95 -8.97 13.59
C LEU A 17 3.18 -8.59 12.77
N LEU A 18 3.00 -7.85 11.67
CA LEU A 18 4.12 -7.40 10.84
C LEU A 18 4.98 -6.33 11.52
N GLU A 19 4.45 -5.65 12.53
CA GLU A 19 5.23 -4.71 13.34
C GLU A 19 6.41 -5.40 14.04
N PHE A 20 6.22 -6.67 14.44
CA PHE A 20 7.22 -7.47 15.14
C PHE A 20 8.13 -8.26 14.19
N GLU A 21 7.82 -8.27 12.88
CA GLU A 21 8.67 -8.90 11.88
C GLU A 21 9.91 -8.04 11.59
N SER A 22 11.01 -8.72 11.25
CA SER A 22 12.26 -8.04 10.92
C SER A 22 12.08 -7.11 9.71
N PRO A 23 12.83 -5.99 9.62
CA PRO A 23 12.79 -5.12 8.44
C PRO A 23 13.09 -5.89 7.14
N SER A 24 14.01 -6.85 7.18
CA SER A 24 14.34 -7.71 6.04
C SER A 24 13.16 -8.56 5.59
N THR A 25 12.43 -9.17 6.52
CA THR A 25 11.22 -9.96 6.22
C THR A 25 10.14 -9.08 5.59
N ARG A 26 9.87 -7.91 6.18
CA ARG A 26 8.89 -6.96 5.62
C ARG A 26 9.28 -6.48 4.22
N LEU A 27 10.56 -6.24 3.98
CA LEU A 27 11.09 -5.86 2.67
C LEU A 27 10.96 -6.99 1.63
N GLU A 28 11.18 -8.25 2.02
CA GLU A 28 10.96 -9.41 1.15
C GLU A 28 9.48 -9.54 0.75
N LEU A 29 8.57 -9.37 1.71
CA LEU A 29 7.12 -9.36 1.45
C LEU A 29 6.74 -8.23 0.51
N TYR A 30 7.28 -7.02 0.71
CA TYR A 30 7.05 -5.89 -0.19
C TYR A 30 7.51 -6.19 -1.62
N ARG A 31 8.71 -6.76 -1.78
CA ARG A 31 9.24 -7.16 -3.09
C ARG A 31 8.40 -8.25 -3.74
N GLU A 32 7.85 -9.17 -2.95
CA GLU A 32 6.93 -10.18 -3.45
C GLU A 32 5.61 -9.55 -3.94
N VAL A 33 5.00 -8.63 -3.18
CA VAL A 33 3.83 -7.85 -3.61
C VAL A 33 4.12 -7.14 -4.93
N ALA A 34 5.25 -6.46 -5.03
CA ALA A 34 5.65 -5.75 -6.24
C ALA A 34 5.78 -6.70 -7.44
N ARG A 35 6.49 -7.82 -7.29
CA ARG A 35 6.63 -8.84 -8.35
C ARG A 35 5.28 -9.38 -8.80
N LEU A 36 4.39 -9.71 -7.86
CA LEU A 36 3.05 -10.21 -8.19
C LEU A 36 2.22 -9.13 -8.90
N SER A 37 2.30 -7.87 -8.46
CA SER A 37 1.59 -6.76 -9.12
C SER A 37 2.00 -6.57 -10.58
N GLN A 38 3.28 -6.78 -10.91
CA GLN A 38 3.76 -6.71 -12.30
C GLN A 38 3.22 -7.85 -13.16
N LEU A 39 3.06 -9.05 -12.59
CA LEU A 39 2.47 -10.19 -13.29
C LEU A 39 0.98 -9.98 -13.55
N GLU A 40 0.28 -9.32 -12.62
CA GLU A 40 -1.16 -9.07 -12.71
C GLU A 40 -1.50 -7.86 -13.59
N ALA A 41 -0.58 -6.90 -13.75
CA ALA A 41 -0.84 -5.60 -14.37
C ALA A 41 -1.58 -5.66 -15.71
N GLY A 42 -2.65 -4.88 -15.83
CA GLY A 42 -3.46 -4.78 -17.04
C GLY A 42 -4.38 -5.97 -17.32
N GLN A 43 -4.38 -7.01 -16.50
CA GLN A 43 -5.33 -8.11 -16.60
C GLN A 43 -6.72 -7.69 -16.12
N ALA A 44 -7.76 -8.28 -16.69
CA ALA A 44 -9.15 -8.09 -16.23
C ALA A 44 -9.31 -8.58 -14.79
N ALA A 45 -10.02 -7.81 -13.96
CA ALA A 45 -9.99 -8.05 -12.53
C ALA A 45 -10.57 -9.40 -12.10
N GLN A 46 -9.80 -10.13 -11.29
CA GLN A 46 -10.21 -11.36 -10.63
C GLN A 46 -10.21 -11.15 -9.10
N SER A 47 -10.93 -12.01 -8.38
CA SER A 47 -11.14 -11.90 -6.93
C SER A 47 -9.87 -11.88 -6.07
N SER A 48 -8.70 -12.20 -6.65
CA SER A 48 -7.43 -12.30 -5.95
C SER A 48 -6.43 -11.21 -6.32
N MET A 49 -6.75 -10.15 -7.07
CA MET A 49 -5.73 -9.18 -7.45
C MET A 49 -5.20 -8.35 -6.29
N LEU A 50 -3.91 -7.99 -6.33
CA LEU A 50 -3.29 -7.17 -5.29
C LEU A 50 -3.70 -5.71 -5.38
N PHE A 51 -3.93 -5.21 -6.59
CA PHE A 51 -4.28 -3.82 -6.86
C PHE A 51 -5.43 -3.68 -7.86
N PRO A 52 -6.66 -4.10 -7.51
CA PRO A 52 -7.81 -3.87 -8.37
C PRO A 52 -8.18 -2.38 -8.42
N ILE A 53 -8.30 -1.82 -9.62
CA ILE A 53 -8.69 -0.43 -9.84
C ILE A 53 -9.80 -0.32 -10.89
N THR A 54 -10.69 0.64 -10.73
CA THR A 54 -11.62 1.03 -11.80
C THR A 54 -10.93 2.00 -12.76
N LEU A 55 -10.67 1.55 -13.98
CA LEU A 55 -10.09 2.35 -15.05
C LEU A 55 -11.07 2.38 -16.23
N ASN A 56 -11.49 3.57 -16.66
CA ASN A 56 -12.48 3.75 -17.74
C ASN A 56 -13.81 2.98 -17.53
N GLY A 57 -14.21 2.78 -16.26
CA GLY A 57 -15.42 2.05 -15.90
C GLY A 57 -15.26 0.53 -15.83
N GLU A 58 -14.07 0.00 -16.12
CA GLU A 58 -13.76 -1.43 -16.02
C GLU A 58 -12.87 -1.70 -14.80
N LEU A 59 -13.13 -2.82 -14.12
CA LEU A 59 -12.28 -3.29 -13.03
C LEU A 59 -11.10 -4.08 -13.61
N VAL A 60 -9.88 -3.58 -13.39
CA VAL A 60 -8.63 -4.16 -13.90
C VAL A 60 -7.55 -4.20 -12.83
N ALA A 61 -6.52 -5.02 -13.03
CA ALA A 61 -5.29 -4.90 -12.26
C ALA A 61 -4.58 -3.58 -12.60
N ALA A 62 -4.23 -2.82 -11.57
CA ALA A 62 -3.47 -1.59 -11.72
C ALA A 62 -2.09 -1.84 -12.37
N PRO A 63 -1.45 -0.80 -12.92
CA PRO A 63 -0.04 -0.84 -13.25
C PRO A 63 0.79 -1.35 -12.06
N GLY A 64 1.66 -2.35 -12.32
CA GLY A 64 2.50 -2.95 -11.30
C GLY A 64 3.46 -1.93 -10.68
N ILE A 65 3.76 -2.10 -9.39
CA ILE A 65 4.75 -1.27 -8.68
C ILE A 65 6.14 -1.92 -8.80
N GLU A 66 7.19 -1.10 -8.74
CA GLU A 66 8.55 -1.63 -8.68
C GLU A 66 8.91 -1.98 -7.23
N GLY A 67 9.61 -3.09 -7.01
CA GLY A 67 10.07 -3.48 -5.66
C GLY A 67 11.11 -2.53 -5.05
N ARG A 68 11.45 -1.45 -5.76
CA ARG A 68 12.34 -0.37 -5.36
C ARG A 68 11.63 0.99 -5.24
N THR A 69 10.32 1.04 -5.49
CA THR A 69 9.55 2.26 -5.28
C THR A 69 9.45 2.53 -3.79
N ASP A 70 9.84 3.72 -3.35
CA ASP A 70 9.53 4.21 -2.00
C ASP A 70 8.11 4.79 -2.00
N LEU A 71 7.17 4.06 -1.39
CA LEU A 71 5.77 4.49 -1.34
C LEU A 71 5.51 5.54 -0.26
N LEU A 72 6.42 5.70 0.71
CA LEU A 72 6.34 6.73 1.74
C LEU A 72 6.94 8.06 1.27
N GLN A 73 7.54 8.11 0.08
CA GLN A 73 7.98 9.34 -0.55
C GLN A 73 7.00 9.75 -1.64
N ALA A 74 5.96 10.52 -1.28
CA ALA A 74 4.96 10.99 -2.23
C ALA A 74 5.62 11.84 -3.35
N PRO A 75 5.15 11.72 -4.61
CA PRO A 75 5.67 12.52 -5.71
C PRO A 75 5.40 14.02 -5.50
N ASP A 76 6.35 14.87 -5.89
CA ASP A 76 6.21 16.32 -5.83
C ASP A 76 4.99 16.80 -6.65
N ALA A 77 4.25 17.74 -6.05
CA ALA A 77 2.85 18.03 -6.31
C ALA A 77 2.51 18.46 -7.76
N GLY A 78 1.67 17.66 -8.43
CA GLY A 78 0.81 18.09 -9.53
C GLY A 78 -0.66 17.93 -9.14
N ALA A 79 -1.45 19.00 -9.27
CA ALA A 79 -2.85 19.16 -8.83
C ALA A 79 -3.12 18.84 -7.33
N PRO A 80 -3.96 19.62 -6.62
CA PRO A 80 -4.27 19.33 -5.22
C PRO A 80 -5.16 18.09 -5.10
N LEU A 81 -4.56 16.90 -4.94
CA LEU A 81 -5.26 15.69 -4.58
C LEU A 81 -5.80 15.83 -3.15
N GLN A 82 -7.13 15.82 -3.02
CA GLN A 82 -7.84 15.86 -1.75
C GLN A 82 -8.16 14.43 -1.30
N LEU A 83 -7.66 14.06 -0.12
CA LEU A 83 -7.89 12.77 0.51
C LEU A 83 -8.74 12.97 1.78
N ASN A 84 -9.70 12.09 2.00
CA ASN A 84 -10.50 12.05 3.21
C ASN A 84 -10.34 10.69 3.92
N PHE A 85 -10.08 10.73 5.21
CA PHE A 85 -9.81 9.54 6.04
C PHE A 85 -10.93 9.27 7.05
N ASP A 86 -12.03 10.04 6.99
CA ASP A 86 -13.22 9.82 7.82
C ASP A 86 -13.89 8.50 7.41
N GLY A 87 -13.40 7.38 7.95
CA GLY A 87 -13.74 6.03 7.53
C GLY A 87 -15.24 5.76 7.51
N ARG A 88 -15.77 5.35 6.35
CA ARG A 88 -17.19 4.97 6.21
C ARG A 88 -17.47 3.56 6.74
N THR A 89 -16.44 2.72 6.77
CA THR A 89 -16.49 1.31 7.14
C THR A 89 -16.26 1.06 8.64
N GLY A 90 -16.03 2.11 9.43
CA GLY A 90 -15.87 2.03 10.89
C GLY A 90 -14.47 1.66 11.38
N GLU A 91 -13.58 1.18 10.50
CA GLU A 91 -12.16 1.00 10.83
C GLU A 91 -11.44 2.35 10.80
N ARG A 92 -10.82 2.72 11.93
CA ARG A 92 -10.07 3.97 12.06
C ARG A 92 -8.59 3.75 11.77
N TRP A 93 -8.00 4.71 11.09
CA TRP A 93 -6.55 4.83 10.98
C TRP A 93 -5.95 5.18 12.35
N GLN A 94 -4.83 4.54 12.68
CA GLN A 94 -4.10 4.84 13.92
C GLN A 94 -3.32 6.14 13.78
N GLU A 95 -3.46 7.03 14.76
CA GLU A 95 -2.83 8.36 14.76
C GLU A 95 -1.52 8.41 15.58
N ASP A 96 -1.27 7.40 16.41
CA ASP A 96 -0.04 7.31 17.17
C ASP A 96 1.17 7.08 16.25
N ARG A 97 2.24 7.84 16.47
CA ARG A 97 3.50 7.70 15.74
C ARG A 97 4.16 6.38 16.08
N ARG A 98 4.70 5.69 15.07
CA ARG A 98 5.37 4.40 15.23
C ARG A 98 6.73 4.39 14.56
N GLU A 99 7.70 3.77 15.22
CA GLU A 99 9.04 3.55 14.64
C GLU A 99 8.97 2.72 13.35
N SER A 100 8.04 1.76 13.29
CA SER A 100 7.80 0.94 12.10
C SER A 100 7.37 1.72 10.87
N PHE A 101 6.91 2.97 11.03
CA PHE A 101 6.60 3.91 9.94
C PHE A 101 7.57 5.09 9.92
N GLN A 102 8.80 4.91 10.40
CA GLN A 102 9.84 5.95 10.39
C GLN A 102 9.41 7.22 11.15
N GLY A 103 8.64 7.04 12.23
CA GLY A 103 8.12 8.13 13.06
C GLY A 103 6.81 8.74 12.57
N LEU A 104 6.23 8.23 11.49
CA LEU A 104 4.89 8.57 11.04
C LEU A 104 3.81 7.79 11.81
N SER A 105 2.58 8.28 11.80
CA SER A 105 1.40 7.48 12.15
C SER A 105 0.98 6.55 11.00
N GLU A 106 0.11 5.57 11.29
CA GLU A 106 -0.48 4.72 10.24
C GLU A 106 -1.28 5.57 9.25
N ARG A 107 -2.01 6.60 9.73
CA ARG A 107 -2.73 7.55 8.88
C ARG A 107 -1.78 8.34 7.96
N GLU A 108 -0.70 8.88 8.50
CA GLU A 108 0.31 9.63 7.74
C GLU A 108 0.96 8.73 6.66
N ALA A 109 1.31 7.48 7.01
CA ALA A 109 1.83 6.50 6.07
C ALA A 109 0.81 6.13 4.97
N ALA A 110 -0.45 5.93 5.35
CA ALA A 110 -1.54 5.68 4.41
C ALA A 110 -1.74 6.84 3.42
N GLU A 111 -1.58 8.08 3.88
CA GLU A 111 -1.66 9.26 3.03
C GLU A 111 -0.56 9.30 1.97
N LEU A 112 0.69 9.05 2.36
CA LEU A 112 1.82 9.03 1.44
C LEU A 112 1.67 7.91 0.41
N VAL A 113 1.32 6.71 0.87
CA VAL A 113 1.06 5.55 0.00
C VAL A 113 -0.10 5.82 -0.95
N ALA A 114 -1.19 6.43 -0.47
CA ALA A 114 -2.34 6.78 -1.31
C ALA A 114 -1.96 7.73 -2.45
N ARG A 115 -1.21 8.78 -2.13
CA ARG A 115 -0.71 9.76 -3.12
C ARG A 115 0.17 9.08 -4.16
N THR A 116 1.13 8.27 -3.70
CA THR A 116 2.06 7.57 -4.60
C THR A 116 1.35 6.59 -5.52
N LEU A 117 0.44 5.77 -4.99
CA LEU A 117 -0.32 4.80 -5.78
C LEU A 117 -1.22 5.49 -6.81
N LEU A 118 -1.99 6.51 -6.42
CA LEU A 118 -2.89 7.22 -7.34
C LEU A 118 -2.12 7.92 -8.46
N ALA A 119 -0.98 8.54 -8.14
CA ALA A 119 -0.09 9.12 -9.15
C ALA A 119 0.48 8.06 -10.09
N HIS A 120 0.98 6.94 -9.54
CA HIS A 120 1.55 5.83 -10.32
C HIS A 120 0.53 5.19 -11.26
N TRP A 121 -0.70 4.99 -10.78
CA TRP A 121 -1.80 4.45 -11.58
C TRP A 121 -2.42 5.46 -12.54
N LYS A 122 -1.91 6.71 -12.55
CA LYS A 122 -2.42 7.82 -13.37
C LYS A 122 -3.92 8.05 -13.17
N VAL A 123 -4.39 7.79 -11.94
CA VAL A 123 -5.76 8.10 -11.54
C VAL A 123 -5.84 9.60 -11.32
N ASN A 124 -6.78 10.25 -12.00
CA ASN A 124 -7.04 11.69 -11.88
C ASN A 124 -8.44 11.89 -11.31
N PRO A 125 -8.62 11.86 -9.97
CA PRO A 125 -9.92 12.04 -9.35
C PRO A 125 -10.45 13.45 -9.62
N THR A 126 -11.75 13.55 -9.90
CA THR A 126 -12.44 14.85 -10.09
C THR A 126 -12.91 15.47 -8.77
N GLY A 127 -12.71 14.78 -7.65
CA GLY A 127 -13.14 15.22 -6.32
C GLY A 127 -12.34 14.55 -5.21
N VAL A 128 -12.87 14.63 -3.99
CA VAL A 128 -12.25 14.03 -2.80
C VAL A 128 -12.21 12.51 -2.93
N VAL A 129 -11.03 11.92 -2.78
CA VAL A 129 -10.88 10.46 -2.67
C VAL A 129 -11.02 10.05 -1.22
N GLN A 130 -11.95 9.13 -0.98
CA GLN A 130 -12.10 8.50 0.32
C GLN A 130 -11.00 7.46 0.51
N VAL A 131 -10.32 7.46 1.65
CA VAL A 131 -9.28 6.49 2.00
C VAL A 131 -9.73 5.67 3.20
N ASP A 132 -10.17 4.44 2.92
CA ASP A 132 -10.67 3.51 3.94
C ASP A 132 -9.59 2.50 4.33
N ARG A 133 -9.50 2.23 5.64
CA ARG A 133 -8.71 1.11 6.16
C ARG A 133 -9.43 -0.20 5.86
N ALA A 134 -8.72 -1.16 5.28
CA ALA A 134 -9.27 -2.46 4.89
C ALA A 134 -8.37 -3.60 5.43
N SER A 135 -8.42 -3.80 6.76
CA SER A 135 -7.68 -4.88 7.40
C SER A 135 -8.13 -6.26 6.90
N SER A 136 -7.19 -7.20 6.85
CA SER A 136 -7.43 -8.59 6.42
C SER A 136 -7.96 -8.76 4.98
N ALA A 137 -7.96 -7.70 4.17
CA ALA A 137 -8.38 -7.78 2.78
C ALA A 137 -7.41 -8.64 1.95
N PRO A 138 -7.88 -9.38 0.94
CA PRO A 138 -7.02 -10.23 0.10
C PRO A 138 -6.18 -9.44 -0.92
N TYR A 139 -6.28 -8.11 -0.91
CA TYR A 139 -5.56 -7.17 -1.75
C TYR A 139 -4.69 -6.22 -0.90
N ALA A 140 -3.68 -5.61 -1.52
CA ALA A 140 -2.80 -4.64 -0.87
C ALA A 140 -3.44 -3.24 -0.84
N ALA A 141 -4.00 -2.81 -1.97
CA ALA A 141 -4.87 -1.63 -2.04
C ALA A 141 -5.86 -1.77 -3.20
N ALA A 142 -7.02 -1.13 -3.12
CA ALA A 142 -8.04 -1.19 -4.17
C ALA A 142 -8.65 0.20 -4.40
N TYR A 143 -8.75 0.67 -5.64
CA TYR A 143 -9.40 1.94 -5.97
C TYR A 143 -10.66 1.71 -6.80
N VAL A 144 -11.82 1.75 -6.14
CA VAL A 144 -13.11 1.43 -6.75
C VAL A 144 -14.14 2.46 -6.28
N ASP A 145 -14.90 3.00 -7.24
CA ASP A 145 -15.98 3.99 -7.00
C ASP A 145 -15.55 5.22 -6.19
N GLY A 146 -14.33 5.73 -6.45
CA GLY A 146 -13.77 6.89 -5.76
C GLY A 146 -13.29 6.62 -4.34
N ILE A 147 -13.25 5.35 -3.93
CA ILE A 147 -12.77 4.90 -2.62
C ILE A 147 -11.48 4.11 -2.82
N LEU A 148 -10.39 4.62 -2.23
CA LEU A 148 -9.13 3.90 -2.08
C LEU A 148 -9.14 3.12 -0.76
N ARG A 149 -9.22 1.81 -0.83
CA ARG A 149 -9.11 0.91 0.32
C ARG A 149 -7.67 0.45 0.45
N ILE A 150 -7.02 0.68 1.58
CA ILE A 150 -5.63 0.28 1.80
C ILE A 150 -5.58 -0.76 2.92
N ASN A 151 -4.86 -1.85 2.67
CA ASN A 151 -4.59 -2.85 3.68
C ASN A 151 -3.43 -2.36 4.57
N PRO A 152 -3.62 -2.19 5.88
CA PRO A 152 -2.54 -1.77 6.79
C PRO A 152 -1.33 -2.72 6.78
N ALA A 153 -1.51 -4.02 6.51
CA ALA A 153 -0.40 -4.96 6.39
C ALA A 153 0.56 -4.55 5.25
N PHE A 154 0.01 -4.03 4.15
CA PHE A 154 0.80 -3.50 3.05
C PHE A 154 1.60 -2.25 3.45
N LEU A 155 1.05 -1.39 4.34
CA LEU A 155 1.79 -0.24 4.85
C LEU A 155 3.03 -0.68 5.63
N TYR A 156 2.90 -1.68 6.51
CA TYR A 156 4.05 -2.22 7.25
C TYR A 156 5.12 -2.80 6.31
N MET A 157 4.70 -3.50 5.25
CA MET A 157 5.63 -4.02 4.22
C MET A 157 6.33 -2.87 3.48
N ALA A 158 5.56 -1.90 3.00
CA ALA A 158 6.08 -0.76 2.24
C ALA A 158 7.04 0.10 3.08
N ALA A 159 6.76 0.27 4.37
CA ALA A 159 7.60 1.06 5.28
C ALA A 159 8.98 0.45 5.55
N ALA A 160 9.15 -0.85 5.26
CA ALA A 160 10.45 -1.49 5.29
C ALA A 160 11.32 -1.13 4.08
N TYR A 161 10.79 -0.42 3.09
CA TYR A 161 11.56 0.26 2.05
C TYR A 161 11.67 1.75 2.40
N GLY A 162 12.89 2.28 2.47
CA GLY A 162 13.16 3.67 2.84
C GLY A 162 14.67 3.93 3.01
N PRO A 163 15.10 5.18 3.22
CA PRO A 163 16.52 5.54 3.32
C PRO A 163 17.28 4.80 4.44
N ALA A 164 16.57 4.33 5.48
CA ALA A 164 17.13 3.49 6.54
C ALA A 164 17.26 2.00 6.18
N SER A 165 16.59 1.54 5.12
CA SER A 165 16.53 0.12 4.72
C SER A 165 17.54 -0.25 3.63
N LEU A 166 18.18 0.75 3.04
CA LEU A 166 19.35 0.53 2.21
C LEU A 166 20.52 0.27 3.16
N PRO A 167 21.21 -0.89 3.07
CA PRO A 167 22.49 -1.02 3.76
C PRO A 167 23.34 0.16 3.30
N GLY A 168 23.79 0.97 4.27
CA GLY A 168 24.60 2.14 3.99
C GLY A 168 25.68 1.75 3.00
N ALA A 169 25.76 2.48 1.88
CA ALA A 169 26.98 2.55 1.11
C ALA A 169 28.03 3.13 2.06
N VAL A 170 28.70 2.26 2.79
CA VAL A 170 29.96 2.58 3.44
C VAL A 170 30.91 2.97 2.30
N GLN A 171 31.32 4.24 2.40
CA GLN A 171 32.27 5.02 1.62
C GLN A 171 33.15 4.26 0.62
#